data_AF-A0A6L8LRD5-F1
#
_entry.id   AF-A0A6L8LRD5-F1
#
_cell.length_a   1.000
_cell.length_b   1.000
_cell.length_c   1.000
_cell.angle_alpha   90.00
_cell.angle_beta   90.00
_cell.angle_gamma   90.00
#
_symmetry.space_group_name_H-M   'P 1'
#
loop_
_entity.id
_entity.type
_entity.pdbx_description
1 polymer ?
#
loop_
_entity_poly.entity_id
_entity_poly.type
_entity_poly.pdbx_seq_one_letter_code
_entity_poly.pdbx_strand_id
1 'polypeptide(L)'
;MSEADGFVTFLNDAPPLLVLLLDLTVLALPVMIAVAELIRLREPKPPLASWLCTGAAVVLFLIWLTPPSWWSVPEAQQLRVFLILGLYAWILYDWYTSVRDDGFHWIDLPVIGTVCVMLGLAVAAYFA
;
A
#
# COMPACT_ATOMS: atom_id res chain seq x y z
N MET A 1 -14.28 -20.51 11.68
CA MET A 1 -14.01 -19.60 10.55
C MET A 1 -13.06 -18.58 11.08
N SER A 2 -11.82 -18.55 10.60
CA SER A 2 -10.85 -17.57 11.08
C SER A 2 -11.21 -16.22 10.44
N GLU A 3 -11.00 -15.11 11.13
CA GLU A 3 -11.27 -13.75 10.60
C GLU A 3 -10.49 -13.47 9.31
N ALA A 4 -9.43 -14.22 9.02
CA ALA A 4 -8.68 -14.14 7.77
C ALA A 4 -9.35 -14.86 6.58
N ASP A 5 -10.27 -15.81 6.83
CA ASP A 5 -11.13 -16.35 5.77
C ASP A 5 -12.01 -15.25 5.19
N GLY A 6 -12.38 -14.22 5.98
CA GLY A 6 -13.22 -13.10 5.57
C GLY A 6 -12.61 -12.28 4.43
N PHE A 7 -11.32 -11.92 4.52
CA PHE A 7 -10.62 -11.18 3.46
C PHE A 7 -10.53 -11.97 2.15
N VAL A 8 -10.22 -13.27 2.22
CA VAL A 8 -10.09 -14.15 1.05
C VAL A 8 -11.45 -14.49 0.45
N THR A 9 -12.50 -14.62 1.25
CA THR A 9 -13.89 -14.79 0.76
C THR A 9 -14.43 -13.50 0.16
N PHE A 10 -14.19 -12.33 0.77
CA PHE A 10 -14.63 -11.05 0.23
C PHE A 10 -13.95 -10.70 -1.12
N LEU A 11 -12.66 -11.05 -1.27
CA LEU A 11 -11.94 -10.92 -2.55
C LEU A 11 -12.36 -11.96 -3.60
N ASN A 12 -12.66 -13.19 -3.20
CA ASN A 12 -13.16 -14.22 -4.13
C ASN A 12 -14.62 -13.97 -4.57
N ASP A 13 -15.44 -13.37 -3.72
CA ASP A 13 -16.82 -12.97 -4.03
C ASP A 13 -16.90 -11.56 -4.64
N ALA A 14 -15.79 -10.83 -4.71
CA ALA A 14 -15.74 -9.53 -5.37
C ALA A 14 -15.96 -9.67 -6.88
N PRO A 15 -16.60 -8.68 -7.54
CA PRO A 15 -16.72 -8.66 -8.99
C PRO A 15 -15.33 -8.84 -9.63
N PRO A 16 -15.19 -9.66 -10.69
CA PRO A 16 -13.89 -9.95 -11.30
C PRO A 16 -13.16 -8.68 -11.80
N LEU A 17 -13.92 -7.62 -12.11
CA LEU A 17 -13.37 -6.31 -12.44
C LEU A 17 -12.71 -5.62 -11.22
N LEU A 18 -13.27 -5.77 -10.02
CA LEU A 18 -12.70 -5.24 -8.78
C LEU A 18 -11.39 -5.96 -8.43
N VAL A 19 -11.36 -7.29 -8.59
CA VAL A 19 -10.15 -8.11 -8.39
C VAL A 19 -9.06 -7.70 -9.38
N LEU A 20 -9.40 -7.56 -10.67
CA LEU A 20 -8.46 -7.08 -11.68
C LEU A 20 -7.92 -5.69 -11.35
N LEU A 21 -8.78 -4.77 -10.91
CA LEU A 21 -8.37 -3.42 -10.53
C LEU A 21 -7.44 -3.43 -9.31
N LEU A 22 -7.71 -4.31 -8.33
CA LEU A 22 -6.86 -4.52 -7.16
C LEU A 22 -5.49 -5.09 -7.54
N ASP A 23 -5.44 -6.10 -8.41
CA ASP A 23 -4.17 -6.65 -8.89
C ASP A 23 -3.36 -5.60 -9.66
N LEU A 24 -4.03 -4.81 -10.51
CA LEU A 24 -3.40 -3.71 -11.24
C LEU A 24 -2.90 -2.62 -10.30
N THR A 25 -3.63 -2.25 -9.24
CA THR A 25 -3.17 -1.24 -8.28
C THR A 25 -2.01 -1.75 -7.42
N VAL A 26 -2.03 -3.02 -7.00
CA VAL A 26 -0.90 -3.66 -6.29
C VAL A 26 0.35 -3.66 -7.17
N LEU A 27 0.23 -4.00 -8.45
CA LEU A 27 1.34 -4.03 -9.41
C LEU A 27 1.82 -2.62 -9.77
N ALA A 28 0.92 -1.64 -9.82
CA ALA A 28 1.24 -0.26 -10.18
C ALA A 28 1.79 0.55 -9.00
N LEU A 29 1.46 0.21 -7.75
CA LEU A 29 1.84 0.97 -6.55
C LEU A 29 3.36 1.24 -6.44
N PRO A 30 4.25 0.25 -6.64
CA PRO A 30 5.70 0.45 -6.52
C PRO A 30 6.22 1.34 -7.63
N VAL A 31 5.66 1.20 -8.84
CA VAL A 31 6.04 2.01 -10.00
C VAL A 31 5.61 3.45 -9.79
N MET A 32 4.38 3.67 -9.30
CA MET A 32 3.87 5.01 -9.01
C MET A 32 4.66 5.71 -7.90
N ILE A 33 5.00 4.98 -6.83
CA ILE A 33 5.81 5.52 -5.73
C ILE A 33 7.24 5.79 -6.20
N ALA A 34 7.85 4.88 -6.96
CA ALA A 34 9.18 5.10 -7.53
C ALA A 34 9.23 6.29 -8.51
N VAL A 35 8.18 6.50 -9.32
CA VAL A 35 8.08 7.66 -10.22
C VAL A 35 7.93 8.96 -9.42
N ALA A 36 7.08 8.98 -8.39
CA ALA A 36 6.92 10.15 -7.53
C ALA A 36 8.22 10.48 -6.79
N GLU A 37 8.92 9.47 -6.26
CA GLU A 37 10.21 9.63 -5.59
C GLU A 37 11.34 10.02 -6.55
N LEU A 38 11.36 9.52 -7.79
CA LEU A 38 12.31 9.96 -8.82
C LEU A 38 12.14 11.43 -9.20
N ILE A 39 10.91 11.94 -9.15
CA ILE A 39 10.63 13.37 -9.36
C ILE A 39 11.17 14.18 -8.20
N ARG A 40 11.00 13.71 -6.96
CA ARG A 40 11.53 14.33 -5.73
C ARG A 40 13.06 14.26 -5.65
N LEU A 41 13.67 13.18 -6.12
CA LEU A 41 15.13 12.99 -6.22
C LEU A 41 15.82 13.97 -7.18
N ARG A 42 15.07 14.70 -8.04
CA ARG A 42 15.64 15.79 -8.85
C ARG A 42 15.96 17.04 -8.01
N GLU A 43 15.54 17.08 -6.76
CA GLU A 43 15.90 18.14 -5.84
C GLU A 43 17.31 17.95 -5.26
N PRO A 44 18.07 19.05 -5.03
CA PRO A 44 19.51 19.00 -4.72
C PRO A 44 19.86 18.33 -3.39
N LYS A 45 18.87 17.96 -2.56
CA LYS A 45 19.04 17.15 -1.35
C LYS A 45 17.85 16.19 -1.24
N PRO A 46 17.95 14.93 -1.69
CA PRO A 46 16.89 13.99 -1.43
C PRO A 46 16.77 13.76 0.07
N PRO A 47 15.61 14.03 0.69
CA PRO A 47 15.43 13.78 2.11
C PRO A 47 15.57 12.27 2.35
N LEU A 48 16.26 11.86 3.41
CA LEU A 48 16.35 10.45 3.83
C LEU A 48 14.96 9.77 3.92
N ALA A 49 13.92 10.57 4.17
CA ALA A 49 12.51 10.18 4.17
C ALA A 49 12.05 9.55 2.84
N SER A 50 12.44 10.12 1.69
CA SER A 50 12.14 9.59 0.34
C SER A 50 12.57 8.13 0.14
N TRP A 51 13.74 7.77 0.67
CA TRP A 51 14.27 6.40 0.59
C TRP A 51 13.50 5.43 1.50
N LEU A 52 13.04 5.89 2.67
CA LEU A 52 12.23 5.10 3.57
C LEU A 52 10.83 4.84 3.00
N CYS A 53 10.23 5.82 2.33
CA CYS A 53 8.94 5.66 1.65
C CYS A 53 9.03 4.67 0.48
N THR A 54 10.08 4.80 -0.34
CA THR A 54 10.38 3.82 -1.40
C THR A 54 10.57 2.42 -0.83
N GLY A 55 11.31 2.29 0.27
CA GLY A 55 11.51 1.02 0.97
C GLY A 55 10.19 0.43 1.49
N ALA A 56 9.35 1.25 2.12
CA ALA A 56 8.03 0.84 2.62
C ALA A 56 7.11 0.34 1.48
N ALA A 57 7.13 1.01 0.33
CA ALA A 57 6.37 0.61 -0.86
C ALA A 57 6.84 -0.74 -1.42
N VAL A 58 8.15 -0.96 -1.48
CA VAL A 58 8.72 -2.25 -1.93
C VAL A 58 8.36 -3.37 -0.97
N VAL A 59 8.46 -3.14 0.35
CA VAL A 59 8.08 -4.14 1.36
C VAL A 59 6.59 -4.47 1.25
N LEU A 60 5.74 -3.44 1.13
CA LEU A 60 4.30 -3.62 0.94
C LEU A 60 3.99 -4.44 -0.30
N PHE A 61 4.68 -4.18 -1.42
CA PHE A 61 4.56 -4.96 -2.65
C PHE A 61 4.96 -6.42 -2.48
N LEU A 62 6.09 -6.68 -1.79
CA LEU A 62 6.53 -8.04 -1.50
C LEU A 62 5.50 -8.79 -0.63
N ILE A 63 4.89 -8.11 0.35
CA ILE A 63 3.83 -8.71 1.19
C ILE A 63 2.58 -9.06 0.36
N TRP A 64 2.25 -8.25 -0.64
CA TRP A 64 1.15 -8.54 -1.56
C TRP A 64 1.48 -9.70 -2.51
N LEU A 65 2.71 -9.77 -3.03
CA LEU A 65 3.16 -10.88 -3.88
C LEU A 65 3.29 -12.20 -3.13
N THR A 66 3.56 -12.18 -1.82
CA THR A 66 3.65 -13.43 -1.06
C THR A 66 2.30 -14.15 -1.04
N PRO A 67 2.26 -15.42 -1.45
CA PRO A 67 1.02 -16.17 -1.49
C PRO A 67 0.46 -16.36 -0.08
N PRO A 68 -0.88 -16.33 0.11
CA PRO A 68 -1.50 -16.48 1.42
C PRO A 68 -1.09 -17.77 2.15
N SER A 69 -0.75 -18.83 1.41
CA SER A 69 -0.29 -20.10 1.97
C SER A 69 1.02 -20.00 2.77
N TRP A 70 1.83 -18.97 2.53
CA TRP A 70 3.04 -18.71 3.31
C TRP A 70 2.74 -18.09 4.69
N TRP A 71 1.53 -17.56 4.85
CA TRP A 71 1.00 -17.02 6.08
C TRP A 71 -0.13 -17.94 6.58
N SER A 72 0.14 -19.24 6.68
CA SER A 72 -0.88 -20.24 7.02
C SER A 72 -1.29 -20.24 8.50
N VAL A 73 -0.47 -19.64 9.36
CA VAL A 73 -0.68 -19.60 10.81
C VAL A 73 -1.45 -18.32 11.18
N PRO A 74 -2.47 -18.37 12.06
CA PRO A 74 -3.32 -17.21 12.37
C PRO A 74 -2.53 -15.97 12.84
N GLU A 75 -1.51 -16.16 13.68
CA GLU A 75 -0.65 -15.10 14.18
C GLU A 75 0.15 -14.43 13.04
N ALA A 76 0.56 -15.23 12.06
CA ALA A 76 1.26 -14.74 10.88
C ALA A 76 0.31 -13.90 10.00
N GLN A 77 -0.95 -14.29 9.87
CA GLN A 77 -1.96 -13.50 9.14
C GLN A 77 -2.26 -12.17 9.81
N GLN A 78 -2.39 -12.16 11.14
CA GLN A 78 -2.55 -10.93 11.90
C GLN A 78 -1.34 -9.99 11.75
N LEU A 79 -0.12 -10.54 11.83
CA LEU A 79 1.10 -9.77 11.58
C LEU A 79 1.14 -9.19 10.17
N ARG A 80 0.75 -9.98 9.15
CA ARG A 80 0.67 -9.53 7.76
C ARG A 80 -0.27 -8.34 7.63
N VAL A 81 -1.47 -8.41 8.20
CA VAL A 81 -2.44 -7.31 8.14
C VAL A 81 -1.91 -6.08 8.88
N PHE A 82 -1.35 -6.26 10.07
CA PHE A 82 -0.76 -5.15 10.83
C PHE A 82 0.36 -4.45 10.04
N LEU A 83 1.22 -5.21 9.37
CA LEU A 83 2.26 -4.66 8.50
C LEU A 83 1.67 -3.91 7.30
N ILE A 84 0.66 -4.47 6.62
CA ILE A 84 0.01 -3.81 5.48
C ILE A 84 -0.59 -2.46 5.91
N LEU A 85 -1.37 -2.45 7.00
CA LEU A 85 -1.99 -1.23 7.52
C LEU A 85 -0.94 -0.21 7.96
N GLY A 86 0.09 -0.66 8.68
CA GLY A 86 1.19 0.19 9.14
C GLY A 86 1.97 0.81 7.99
N LEU A 87 2.27 0.05 6.93
CA LEU A 87 2.99 0.54 5.76
C LEU A 87 2.16 1.54 4.95
N TYR A 88 0.86 1.28 4.73
CA TYR A 88 -0.01 2.26 4.08
C TYR A 88 -0.12 3.56 4.88
N ALA A 89 -0.29 3.47 6.21
CA ALA A 89 -0.33 4.63 7.08
C ALA A 89 1.01 5.40 7.07
N TRP A 90 2.14 4.68 7.04
CA TRP A 90 3.46 5.28 6.93
C TRP A 90 3.64 6.04 5.62
N ILE A 91 3.27 5.43 4.48
CA ILE A 91 3.35 6.07 3.16
C ILE A 91 2.51 7.35 3.14
N LEU A 92 1.28 7.33 3.69
CA LEU A 92 0.44 8.53 3.78
C LEU A 92 1.02 9.60 4.70
N TYR A 93 1.59 9.20 5.84
CA TYR A 93 2.22 10.11 6.79
C TYR A 93 3.43 10.80 6.15
N ASP A 94 4.30 10.04 5.49
CA ASP A 94 5.46 10.56 4.78
C ASP A 94 5.03 11.55 3.69
N TRP A 95 4.03 11.19 2.88
CA TRP A 95 3.48 12.08 1.86
C TRP A 95 2.89 13.36 2.46
N TYR A 96 2.20 13.29 3.60
CA TYR A 96 1.68 14.47 4.29
C TYR A 96 2.82 15.38 4.75
N THR A 97 3.90 14.82 5.29
CA THR A 97 5.08 15.59 5.68
C THR A 97 5.77 16.23 4.48
N SER A 98 5.95 15.50 3.37
CA SER A 98 6.53 16.06 2.14
C SER A 98 5.68 17.18 1.55
N VAL A 99 4.36 17.02 1.49
CA VAL A 99 3.45 18.08 0.98
C VAL A 99 3.50 19.33 1.86
N ARG A 100 3.67 19.16 3.18
CA ARG A 100 3.81 20.27 4.13
C ARG A 100 5.12 21.03 3.93
N ASP A 101 6.22 20.31 3.71
CA ASP A 101 7.56 20.89 3.72
C ASP A 101 7.99 21.37 2.31
N ASP A 102 7.70 20.61 1.26
CA ASP A 102 8.14 20.86 -0.12
C ASP A 102 7.00 21.37 -1.04
N GLY A 103 5.75 21.27 -0.59
CA GLY A 103 4.57 21.68 -1.33
C GLY A 103 3.89 20.54 -2.11
N PHE A 104 2.64 20.78 -2.50
CA PHE A 104 1.81 19.79 -3.17
C PHE A 104 2.10 19.71 -4.68
N HIS A 105 2.38 18.50 -5.20
CA HIS A 105 2.50 18.26 -6.62
C HIS A 105 1.28 17.52 -7.16
N TRP A 106 0.77 17.91 -8.34
CA TRP A 106 -0.40 17.26 -8.95
C TRP A 106 -0.21 15.76 -9.22
N ILE A 107 1.04 15.30 -9.36
CA ILE A 107 1.37 13.89 -9.54
C ILE A 107 1.21 13.05 -8.26
N ASP A 108 1.15 13.69 -7.08
CA ASP A 108 0.93 13.02 -5.80
C ASP A 108 -0.52 12.55 -5.65
N LEU A 109 -1.47 13.26 -6.27
CA LEU A 109 -2.91 13.03 -6.17
C LEU A 109 -3.36 11.60 -6.55
N PRO A 110 -2.95 11.02 -7.70
CA PRO A 110 -3.28 9.65 -8.03
C PRO A 110 -2.64 8.62 -7.08
N VAL A 111 -1.44 8.89 -6.58
CA VAL A 111 -0.74 7.98 -5.65
C VAL A 111 -1.44 7.96 -4.30
N ILE A 112 -1.70 9.13 -3.72
CA ILE A 112 -2.46 9.29 -2.47
C ILE A 112 -3.84 8.67 -2.61
N GLY A 113 -4.54 8.94 -3.71
CA GLY A 113 -5.87 8.37 -3.98
C GLY A 113 -5.84 6.84 -3.99
N THR A 114 -4.86 6.25 -4.66
CA THR A 114 -4.70 4.79 -4.72
C THR A 114 -4.39 4.22 -3.33
N VAL A 115 -3.45 4.82 -2.60
CA VAL A 115 -3.09 4.37 -1.24
C VAL A 115 -4.28 4.46 -0.29
N CYS A 116 -5.06 5.54 -0.32
CA CYS A 116 -6.27 5.71 0.49
C CYS A 116 -7.34 4.66 0.16
N VAL A 117 -7.59 4.38 -1.11
CA VAL A 117 -8.55 3.35 -1.53
C VAL A 117 -8.10 1.97 -1.07
N MET A 118 -6.82 1.63 -1.24
CA MET A 118 -6.27 0.35 -0.83
C MET A 118 -6.28 0.17 0.68
N LEU A 119 -5.98 1.23 1.44
CA LEU A 119 -6.09 1.24 2.89
C LEU A 119 -7.54 1.03 3.35
N GLY A 120 -8.49 1.76 2.73
CA GLY A 120 -9.91 1.61 3.02
C GLY A 120 -10.43 0.20 2.76
N LEU A 121 -10.00 -0.43 1.65
CA LEU A 121 -10.35 -1.82 1.33
C LEU A 121 -9.70 -2.82 2.29
N ALA A 122 -8.43 -2.62 2.65
CA ALA A 122 -7.74 -3.47 3.63
C ALA A 122 -8.39 -3.41 5.01
N VAL A 123 -8.83 -2.23 5.45
CA VAL A 123 -9.59 -2.03 6.70
C VAL A 123 -10.97 -2.67 6.60
N ALA A 124 -11.72 -2.36 5.52
CA ALA A 124 -13.08 -2.86 5.35
C ALA A 124 -13.13 -4.40 5.34
N ALA A 125 -12.19 -5.04 4.67
CA ALA A 125 -12.14 -6.50 4.60
C ALA A 125 -11.49 -7.16 5.84
N TYR A 126 -10.92 -6.39 6.77
CA TYR A 126 -10.50 -6.89 8.09
C TYR A 126 -11.63 -6.83 9.13
N PHE A 127 -12.54 -5.84 9.01
CA PHE A 127 -13.66 -5.65 9.94
C PHE A 127 -14.99 -6.24 9.45
N ALA A 128 -15.02 -6.83 8.24
CA ALA A 128 -16.17 -7.54 7.68
C ALA A 128 -16.13 -9.03 8.04
#